data_AF-A0A8I1UNR7-F1
#
_entry.id   AF-A0A8I1UNR7-F1
#
_cell.length_a   1.000
_cell.length_b   1.000
_cell.length_c   1.000
_cell.angle_alpha   90.00
_cell.angle_beta   90.00
_cell.angle_gamma   90.00
#
_symmetry.space_group_name_H-M   'P 1'
#
loop_
_entity.id
_entity.type
_entity.pdbx_description
1 polymer ?
#
loop_
_entity_poly.entity_id
_entity_poly.type
_entity_poly.pdbx_seq_one_letter_code
_entity_poly.pdbx_strand_id
1 'polypeptide(L)'
;MSVMIRGEDRTRLKVMGDIEAELAVPADAAGRCWLSFSDGTLVEAAYGDDDACRFAVSQEGAAIARIQRDGDRDILRLDWRVEWVTVAADGNAARATEARELMPMLPGLLGELAY
;
A
#
# COMPACT_ATOMS: atom_id res chain seq x y z
N MET A 1 -17.42 3.91 1.97
CA MET A 1 -16.56 3.75 0.79
C MET A 1 -15.23 3.28 1.31
N SER A 2 -14.95 2.01 1.08
CA SER A 2 -13.74 1.36 1.55
C SER A 2 -13.48 0.10 0.75
N VAL A 3 -12.21 -0.28 0.62
CA VAL A 3 -11.82 -1.61 0.15
C VAL A 3 -11.10 -2.38 1.23
N MET A 4 -11.28 -3.68 1.21
CA MET A 4 -10.60 -4.65 2.06
C MET A 4 -9.82 -5.61 1.17
N ILE A 5 -8.57 -5.87 1.54
CA ILE A 5 -7.65 -6.74 0.82
C ILE A 5 -7.16 -7.82 1.78
N ARG A 6 -7.20 -9.07 1.32
CA ARG A 6 -6.70 -10.24 2.06
C ARG A 6 -5.92 -11.18 1.14
N GLY A 7 -4.87 -11.80 1.66
CA GLY A 7 -4.23 -12.94 1.00
C GLY A 7 -5.03 -14.22 1.20
N GLU A 8 -5.45 -14.87 0.12
CA GLU A 8 -6.08 -16.20 0.19
C GLU A 8 -5.03 -17.31 0.21
N ASP A 9 -4.04 -17.20 -0.66
CA ASP A 9 -2.90 -18.11 -0.79
C ASP A 9 -1.72 -17.34 -1.41
N ARG A 10 -0.59 -18.02 -1.67
CA ARG A 10 0.59 -17.40 -2.32
C ARG A 10 0.35 -16.99 -3.78
N THR A 11 -0.80 -17.29 -4.34
CA THR A 11 -1.14 -17.09 -5.76
C THR A 11 -2.25 -16.06 -5.95
N ARG A 12 -3.02 -15.71 -4.91
CA ARG A 12 -4.18 -14.83 -5.00
C ARG A 12 -4.37 -13.90 -3.83
N LEU A 13 -4.76 -12.68 -4.17
CA LEU A 13 -5.27 -11.65 -3.27
C LEU A 13 -6.74 -11.42 -3.59
N LYS A 14 -7.58 -11.35 -2.55
CA LYS A 14 -8.99 -10.99 -2.71
C LYS A 14 -9.22 -9.56 -2.28
N VAL A 15 -9.96 -8.82 -3.11
CA VAL A 15 -10.39 -7.44 -2.90
C VAL A 15 -11.90 -7.42 -2.77
N MET A 16 -12.40 -6.74 -1.73
CA MET A 16 -13.82 -6.64 -1.41
C MET A 16 -14.19 -5.20 -1.02
N GLY A 17 -15.46 -4.81 -1.19
CA GLY A 17 -15.98 -3.48 -0.85
C GLY A 17 -16.36 -2.67 -2.08
N ASP A 18 -15.77 -1.48 -2.23
CA ASP A 18 -16.08 -0.56 -3.35
C ASP A 18 -15.76 -1.16 -4.73
N ILE A 19 -14.79 -2.08 -4.77
CA ILE A 19 -14.49 -2.95 -5.91
C ILE A 19 -14.37 -4.39 -5.41
N GLU A 20 -14.81 -5.34 -6.23
CA GLU A 20 -14.77 -6.77 -5.94
C GLU A 20 -13.92 -7.46 -7.01
N ALA A 21 -12.82 -8.09 -6.62
CA ALA A 21 -11.89 -8.74 -7.54
C ALA A 21 -11.02 -9.82 -6.88
N GLU A 22 -10.56 -10.78 -7.67
CA GLU A 22 -9.42 -11.64 -7.33
C GLU A 22 -8.23 -11.26 -8.20
N LEU A 23 -7.10 -10.94 -7.56
CA LEU A 23 -5.88 -10.55 -8.23
C LEU A 23 -4.84 -11.66 -8.10
N ALA A 24 -4.23 -12.04 -9.22
CA ALA A 24 -3.13 -13.00 -9.22
C ALA A 24 -1.87 -12.38 -8.61
N VAL A 25 -1.25 -13.10 -7.68
CA VAL A 25 0.10 -12.80 -7.19
C VAL A 25 1.08 -13.24 -8.28
N PRO A 26 1.96 -12.35 -8.76
CA PRO A 26 2.95 -12.71 -9.77
C PRO A 26 3.84 -13.88 -9.32
N ALA A 27 4.03 -14.88 -10.18
CA ALA A 27 4.77 -16.11 -9.82
C ALA A 27 6.27 -15.86 -9.57
N ASP A 28 6.83 -14.82 -10.17
CA ASP A 28 8.21 -14.37 -10.04
C ASP A 28 8.45 -13.40 -8.87
N ALA A 29 7.42 -13.15 -8.05
CA ALA A 29 7.44 -12.24 -6.91
C ALA A 29 8.49 -12.55 -5.82
N ALA A 30 9.15 -13.71 -5.84
CA ALA A 30 10.02 -14.18 -4.74
C ALA A 30 9.33 -14.07 -3.36
N GLY A 31 8.01 -14.25 -3.33
CA GLY A 31 7.18 -14.09 -2.13
C GLY A 31 6.82 -12.65 -1.77
N ARG A 32 7.09 -11.65 -2.62
CA ARG A 32 6.70 -10.24 -2.41
C ARG A 32 6.13 -9.59 -3.66
N CYS A 33 5.01 -8.89 -3.51
CA CYS A 33 4.42 -8.10 -4.59
C CYS A 33 3.96 -6.72 -4.10
N TRP A 34 3.69 -5.84 -5.05
CA TRP A 34 3.30 -4.47 -4.80
C TRP A 34 1.84 -4.26 -5.19
N LEU A 35 1.10 -3.59 -4.30
CA LEU A 35 -0.28 -3.16 -4.51
C LEU A 35 -0.32 -1.65 -4.65
N SER A 36 -0.81 -1.17 -5.79
CA SER A 36 -1.02 0.26 -6.05
C SER A 36 -2.51 0.56 -6.14
N PHE A 37 -2.94 1.62 -5.47
CA PHE A 37 -4.34 2.03 -5.36
C PHE A 37 -4.58 3.41 -5.97
N SER A 38 -5.83 3.65 -6.40
CA SER A 38 -6.22 4.90 -7.06
C SER A 38 -6.07 6.17 -6.22
N ASP A 39 -5.99 6.05 -4.90
CA ASP A 39 -5.76 7.17 -3.99
C ASP A 39 -4.27 7.53 -3.83
N GLY A 40 -3.38 6.78 -4.50
CA GLY A 40 -1.92 6.95 -4.43
C GLY A 40 -1.25 6.08 -3.37
N THR A 41 -2.00 5.29 -2.58
CA THR A 41 -1.40 4.39 -1.59
C THR A 41 -0.62 3.27 -2.30
N LEU A 42 0.58 2.97 -1.80
CA LEU A 42 1.41 1.83 -2.22
C LEU A 42 1.63 0.91 -1.02
N VAL A 43 1.28 -0.36 -1.18
CA VAL A 43 1.43 -1.39 -0.15
C VAL A 43 2.32 -2.53 -0.66
N GLU A 44 3.24 -2.96 0.18
CA GLU A 44 3.97 -4.21 0.01
C GLU A 44 3.15 -5.37 0.59
N ALA A 45 3.03 -6.46 -0.17
CA ALA A 45 2.46 -7.71 0.29
C ALA A 45 3.57 -8.77 0.29
N ALA A 46 3.90 -9.30 1.46
CA ALA A 46 4.96 -10.29 1.65
C ALA A 46 4.38 -11.60 2.21
N TYR A 47 4.75 -12.72 1.60
CA TYR A 47 4.35 -14.07 2.01
C TYR A 47 5.49 -14.74 2.77
N GLY A 48 5.31 -14.97 4.07
CA GLY A 48 6.25 -15.70 4.91
C GLY A 48 6.32 -17.20 4.59
N ASP A 49 7.20 -17.95 5.26
CA ASP A 49 7.28 -19.41 5.12
C ASP A 49 6.02 -20.15 5.60
N ASP A 50 5.20 -19.47 6.40
CA ASP A 50 3.89 -19.89 6.92
C ASP A 50 2.74 -19.68 5.92
N ASP A 51 3.04 -19.27 4.69
CA ASP A 51 2.09 -18.81 3.66
C ASP A 51 1.19 -17.65 4.09
N ALA A 52 1.47 -17.02 5.24
CA ALA A 52 0.71 -15.88 5.71
C ALA A 52 1.12 -14.63 4.93
N CYS A 53 0.13 -13.99 4.30
CA CYS A 53 0.30 -12.70 3.67
C CYS A 53 0.37 -11.61 4.75
N ARG A 54 1.45 -10.84 4.72
CA ARG A 54 1.71 -9.70 5.61
C ARG A 54 1.78 -8.44 4.77
N PHE A 55 1.06 -7.41 5.21
CA PHE A 55 1.03 -6.13 4.50
C PHE A 55 1.93 -5.11 5.20
N ALA A 56 2.53 -4.21 4.42
CA ALA A 56 3.22 -3.03 4.93
C ALA A 56 2.94 -1.82 4.01
N VAL A 57 2.49 -0.70 4.58
CA VAL A 57 2.31 0.53 3.80
C VAL A 57 3.68 1.12 3.50
N SER A 58 4.00 1.25 2.22
CA SER A 58 5.27 1.79 1.73
C SER A 58 5.16 3.26 1.34
N GLN A 59 3.99 3.67 0.84
CA GLN A 59 3.65 5.07 0.62
C GLN A 59 2.18 5.29 0.99
N GLU A 60 1.95 6.30 1.83
CA GLU A 60 0.60 6.75 2.17
C GLU A 60 0.02 7.58 1.01
N GLY A 61 -1.20 7.25 0.60
CA GLY A 61 -2.01 8.06 -0.32
C GLY A 61 -2.99 8.96 0.43
N ALA A 62 -4.13 9.25 -0.21
CA ALA A 62 -5.21 10.02 0.43
C ALA A 62 -6.09 9.17 1.36
N ALA A 63 -6.10 7.85 1.18
CA ALA A 63 -6.89 6.96 2.01
C ALA A 63 -6.29 6.78 3.41
N ILE A 64 -7.15 6.50 4.39
CA ILE A 64 -6.70 6.02 5.70
C ILE A 64 -6.43 4.52 5.56
N ALA A 65 -5.15 4.13 5.53
CA ALA A 65 -4.72 2.73 5.53
C ALA A 65 -4.70 2.14 6.94
N ARG A 66 -5.26 0.93 7.09
CA ARG A 66 -5.26 0.17 8.34
C ARG A 66 -4.93 -1.29 8.05
N ILE A 67 -3.95 -1.82 8.76
CA ILE A 67 -3.59 -3.24 8.70
C ILE A 67 -4.00 -3.87 10.02
N GLN A 68 -4.86 -4.87 9.97
CA GLN A 68 -5.36 -5.60 11.12
C GLN A 68 -4.98 -7.07 10.98
N ARG A 69 -4.68 -7.73 12.10
CA ARG A 69 -4.37 -9.16 12.12
C ARG A 69 -5.67 -9.96 12.36
N ASP A 70 -5.94 -10.94 11.52
CA ASP A 70 -7.01 -11.93 11.67
C ASP A 70 -6.41 -13.34 11.66
N GLY A 71 -6.30 -13.96 12.85
CA GLY A 71 -5.49 -15.15 13.05
C GLY A 71 -4.01 -14.88 12.70
N ASP A 72 -3.45 -15.68 11.80
CA ASP A 72 -2.06 -15.51 11.34
C ASP A 72 -1.92 -14.56 10.15
N ARG A 73 -3.03 -14.06 9.59
CA ARG A 73 -3.06 -13.32 8.32
C ARG A 73 -3.35 -11.84 8.54
N ASP A 74 -2.76 -10.98 7.71
CA ASP A 74 -3.13 -9.57 7.70
C ASP A 74 -4.35 -9.32 6.80
N ILE A 75 -5.16 -8.35 7.22
CA ILE A 75 -6.23 -7.73 6.45
C ILE A 75 -5.87 -6.26 6.31
N LEU A 76 -5.69 -5.82 5.06
CA LEU A 76 -5.55 -4.41 4.72
C LEU A 76 -6.93 -3.82 4.48
N ARG A 77 -7.18 -2.64 5.05
CA ARG A 77 -8.37 -1.85 4.80
C ARG A 77 -7.96 -0.42 4.42
N LEU A 78 -8.54 0.09 3.35
CA LEU A 78 -8.39 1.48 2.92
C LEU A 78 -9.76 2.16 3.00
N ASP A 79 -9.88 3.16 3.87
CA ASP A 79 -11.11 3.93 4.04
C ASP A 79 -11.10 5.16 3.13
N TRP A 80 -11.37 4.92 1.85
CA TRP A 80 -11.56 5.91 0.80
C TRP A 80 -12.35 5.29 -0.36
N ARG A 81 -12.79 6.11 -1.32
CA ARG A 81 -13.32 5.61 -2.60
C ARG A 81 -12.17 5.11 -3.47
N VAL A 82 -12.03 3.80 -3.58
CA VAL A 82 -11.05 3.18 -4.48
C VAL A 82 -11.74 2.81 -5.79
N GLU A 83 -11.17 3.26 -6.91
CA GLU A 83 -11.72 3.02 -8.25
C GLU A 83 -10.93 1.95 -9.00
N TRP A 84 -9.67 1.74 -8.64
CA TRP A 84 -8.83 0.67 -9.18
C TRP A 84 -7.74 0.26 -8.19
N VAL A 85 -7.28 -0.98 -8.37
CA VAL A 85 -6.14 -1.58 -7.69
C VAL A 85 -5.37 -2.40 -8.71
N THR A 86 -4.04 -2.42 -8.59
CA THR A 86 -3.17 -3.25 -9.45
C THR A 86 -2.17 -4.01 -8.60
N VAL A 87 -1.68 -5.14 -9.13
CA VAL A 87 -0.61 -5.96 -8.52
C VAL A 87 0.57 -6.01 -9.47
N ALA A 88 1.77 -5.80 -8.96
CA ALA A 88 3.02 -5.92 -9.69
C ALA A 88 4.02 -6.81 -8.95
N ALA A 89 4.88 -7.50 -9.70
CA ALA A 89 6.00 -8.24 -9.12
C ALA A 89 7.00 -7.25 -8.51
N ASP A 90 7.83 -7.70 -7.57
CA ASP A 90 8.81 -6.86 -6.87
C ASP A 90 9.69 -6.03 -7.85
N GLY A 91 10.20 -6.68 -8.90
CA GLY A 91 11.04 -6.03 -9.92
C GLY A 91 10.29 -5.16 -10.92
N ASN A 92 8.96 -5.08 -10.83
CA ASN A 92 8.11 -4.36 -11.78
C ASN A 92 7.37 -3.17 -11.15
N ALA A 93 7.78 -2.78 -9.94
CA ALA A 93 7.33 -1.55 -9.29
C ALA A 93 8.49 -0.56 -9.19
N ALA A 94 8.23 0.70 -9.52
CA ALA A 94 9.16 1.80 -9.32
C ALA A 94 8.47 2.86 -8.47
N ARG A 95 9.18 3.35 -7.45
CA ARG A 95 8.73 4.46 -6.61
C ARG A 95 9.73 5.59 -6.70
N ALA A 96 9.25 6.83 -6.59
CA ALA A 96 10.14 7.96 -6.39
C ALA A 96 10.97 7.71 -5.13
N THR A 97 12.29 7.83 -5.24
CA THR A 97 13.10 8.03 -4.04
C THR A 97 12.80 9.45 -3.59
N GLU A 98 12.38 9.67 -2.35
CA GLU A 98 12.28 11.03 -1.83
C GLU A 98 13.69 11.64 -1.84
N ALA A 99 14.02 12.34 -2.93
CA ALA A 99 14.90 13.47 -2.82
C ALA A 99 14.12 14.44 -1.95
N ARG A 100 14.48 14.54 -0.67
CA ARG A 100 14.20 15.73 0.11
C ARG A 100 14.92 16.87 -0.60
N GLU A 101 14.33 17.41 -1.67
CA GLU A 101 14.53 18.82 -1.96
C GLU A 101 13.93 19.53 -0.75
N LEU A 102 14.84 19.86 0.17
CA LEU A 102 14.55 20.75 1.29
C LEU A 102 13.76 21.91 0.68
N MET A 103 12.57 22.18 1.23
CA MET A 103 11.76 23.30 0.77
C MET A 103 12.67 24.51 0.66
N PRO A 104 12.69 25.21 -0.49
CA PRO A 104 13.50 26.40 -0.62
C PRO A 104 13.12 27.34 0.53
N MET A 105 14.11 27.72 1.33
CA MET A 105 13.90 28.68 2.39
C MET A 105 13.40 29.97 1.74
N LEU A 106 12.11 30.25 1.88
CA LEU A 106 11.51 31.50 1.41
C LEU A 106 11.95 32.61 2.39
N PRO A 107 12.81 33.56 1.97
CA PRO A 107 13.21 34.65 2.85
C PRO A 107 11.96 35.45 3.25
N GLY A 108 11.71 35.59 4.55
CA GLY A 108 10.61 36.41 5.09
C GLY A 108 9.34 35.66 5.53
N LEU A 109 9.25 34.34 5.42
CA LEU A 109 8.06 33.58 5.86
C LEU A 109 8.07 33.26 7.38
N LEU A 110 9.25 33.23 8.00
CA LEU A 110 9.42 33.03 9.46
C LEU A 110 9.80 34.37 10.11
N GLY A 111 8.84 35.29 10.13
CA GLY A 111 8.96 36.53 10.91
C GLY A 111 8.87 36.22 12.41
N GLU A 112 9.96 36.52 13.12
CA GLU A 112 10.10 36.78 14.56
C GLU A 112 8.93 36.35 15.47
N LEU A 113 9.07 35.19 16.11
CA LEU A 113 8.51 34.98 17.45
C LEU A 113 9.64 35.17 18.47
N ALA A 114 9.92 36.43 18.78
CA ALA A 114 10.65 36.81 19.98
C ALA A 114 9.68 37.58 20.89
N TYR A 115 9.33 36.96 22.02
CA TYR A 115 8.89 37.63 23.24
C TYR A 115 9.86 37.23 24.35
#